data_AF-A0A432EKN0-F1
#
_entry.id   AF-A0A432EKN0-F1
#
_cell.length_a   1.000
_cell.length_b   1.000
_cell.length_c   1.000
_cell.angle_alpha   90.00
_cell.angle_beta   90.00
_cell.angle_gamma   90.00
#
_symmetry.space_group_name_H-M   'P 1'
#
loop_
_entity.id
_entity.type
_entity.pdbx_description
1 polymer ?
#
loop_
_entity_poly.entity_id
_entity_poly.type
_entity_poly.pdbx_seq_one_letter_code
_entity_poly.pdbx_strand_id
1 'polypeptide(L)'
;LFAELEPALAQALCDGDAQSDSIPDDTEQRILRDFAHHRRSWPDSIAAINKLAGRGYSGLDPMSEKVMKQRVLQRKNWKQCAEACGLSGRKQAETALRRAVGILIGDNAPD
;
A
#
# COMPACT_ATOMS: atom_id res chain seq x y z
N LEU A 1 -27.18 -10.77 -18.34
CA LEU A 1 -26.64 -9.76 -19.28
C LEU A 1 -25.79 -8.80 -18.48
N PHE A 2 -24.47 -8.97 -18.50
CA PHE A 2 -23.56 -7.93 -18.02
C PHE A 2 -23.50 -6.88 -19.12
N ALA A 3 -23.98 -5.67 -18.84
CA ALA A 3 -23.83 -4.55 -19.76
C ALA A 3 -22.32 -4.31 -19.93
N GLU A 4 -21.81 -4.52 -21.14
CA GLU A 4 -20.46 -4.09 -21.50
C GLU A 4 -20.37 -2.59 -21.24
N LEU A 5 -19.42 -2.18 -20.39
CA LEU A 5 -19.17 -0.77 -20.13
C LEU A 5 -18.84 -0.08 -21.46
N GLU A 6 -19.52 1.03 -21.75
CA GLU A 6 -19.22 1.80 -22.95
C GLU A 6 -17.75 2.20 -23.01
N PRO A 7 -17.09 2.10 -24.18
CA PRO A 7 -15.65 2.30 -24.30
C PRO A 7 -15.22 3.72 -23.87
N ALA A 8 -16.07 4.72 -24.04
CA ALA A 8 -15.81 6.08 -23.55
C ALA A 8 -15.85 6.17 -22.01
N LEU A 9 -16.71 5.37 -21.35
CA LEU A 9 -16.80 5.31 -19.89
C LEU A 9 -15.66 4.47 -19.31
N ALA A 10 -15.26 3.40 -19.98
CA ALA A 10 -14.08 2.62 -19.64
C ALA A 10 -12.80 3.47 -19.79
N GLN A 11 -12.70 4.23 -20.88
CA GLN A 11 -11.60 5.16 -21.11
C GLN A 11 -11.62 6.29 -20.09
N ALA A 12 -12.77 6.90 -19.78
CA ALA A 12 -12.89 7.90 -18.74
C ALA A 12 -12.68 7.36 -17.31
N LEU A 13 -12.83 6.06 -17.07
CA LEU A 13 -12.41 5.42 -15.81
C LEU A 13 -10.89 5.19 -15.80
N CYS A 14 -10.28 4.84 -16.94
CA CYS A 14 -8.83 4.77 -17.08
C CYS A 14 -8.14 6.14 -17.02
N ASP A 15 -8.78 7.20 -17.55
CA ASP A 15 -8.30 8.58 -17.51
C ASP A 15 -8.73 9.33 -16.23
N GLY A 16 -9.85 8.92 -15.63
CA GLY A 16 -10.46 9.52 -14.44
C GLY A 16 -10.00 8.90 -13.12
N ASP A 17 -9.36 7.72 -13.15
CA ASP A 17 -8.23 7.44 -12.27
C ASP A 17 -7.07 8.32 -12.75
N ALA A 18 -7.21 9.63 -12.50
CA ALA A 18 -6.08 10.38 -11.99
C ALA A 18 -5.68 9.68 -10.68
N GLN A 19 -5.05 8.51 -10.84
CA GLN A 19 -4.12 7.91 -9.92
C GLN A 19 -3.30 9.09 -9.50
N SER A 20 -3.60 9.57 -8.29
CA SER A 20 -3.13 10.88 -7.86
C SER A 20 -1.62 10.77 -7.82
N ASP A 21 -0.99 11.14 -8.93
CA ASP A 21 0.46 11.21 -9.16
C ASP A 21 1.08 12.33 -8.30
N SER A 22 0.25 12.89 -7.40
CA SER A 22 0.64 13.67 -6.26
C SER A 22 1.64 12.88 -5.43
N ILE A 23 2.91 13.17 -5.67
CA ILE A 23 4.01 12.94 -4.75
C ILE A 23 3.50 13.21 -3.32
N PRO A 24 3.64 12.27 -2.38
CA PRO A 24 3.21 12.53 -1.01
C PRO A 24 3.87 13.80 -0.50
N ASP A 25 3.05 14.73 -0.01
CA ASP A 25 3.52 15.99 0.54
C ASP A 25 4.32 15.75 1.84
N ASP A 26 4.97 16.79 2.38
CA ASP A 26 5.81 16.66 3.58
C ASP A 26 5.07 16.04 4.78
N THR A 27 3.77 16.30 4.92
CA THR A 27 2.94 15.72 5.98
C THR A 27 2.76 14.23 5.74
N GLU A 28 2.47 13.84 4.50
CA GLU A 28 2.29 12.44 4.12
C GLU A 28 3.59 11.65 4.23
N GLN A 29 4.72 12.23 3.83
CA GLN A 29 6.04 11.62 4.02
C GLN A 29 6.34 11.40 5.51
N ARG A 30 6.00 12.36 6.37
CA ARG A 30 6.12 12.18 7.82
C ARG A 30 5.23 11.07 8.35
N ILE A 31 3.98 10.98 7.89
CA ILE A 31 3.05 9.90 8.25
C ILE A 31 3.59 8.54 7.84
N LEU A 32 4.14 8.43 6.62
CA LEU A 32 4.74 7.20 6.10
C LEU A 32 5.98 6.80 6.92
N ARG A 33 6.84 7.75 7.27
CA ARG A 33 8.00 7.52 8.14
C ARG A 33 7.58 7.08 9.53
N ASP A 34 6.64 7.78 10.17
CA ASP A 34 6.12 7.40 11.49
C ASP A 34 5.47 6.02 11.47
N PHE A 35 4.83 5.65 10.36
CA PHE A 35 4.33 4.29 10.16
C PHE A 35 5.47 3.27 10.03
N ALA A 36 6.46 3.52 9.19
CA ALA A 36 7.61 2.61 9.04
C ALA A 36 8.33 2.35 10.38
N HIS A 37 8.43 3.37 11.24
CA HIS A 37 9.10 3.31 12.55
C HIS A 37 8.20 2.91 13.73
N HIS A 38 7.05 2.28 13.49
CA HIS A 38 6.12 1.83 14.54
C HIS A 38 5.51 2.95 15.42
N ARG A 39 5.66 4.22 15.05
CA ARG A 39 5.16 5.39 15.81
C ARG A 39 3.72 5.75 15.48
N ARG A 40 3.15 5.14 14.44
CA ARG A 40 1.78 5.41 13.98
C ARG A 40 1.00 4.14 13.67
N SER A 41 -0.30 4.19 13.89
CA SER A 41 -1.23 3.08 13.65
C SER A 41 -1.61 2.97 12.16
N TRP A 42 -2.06 1.79 11.72
CA TRP A 42 -2.54 1.59 10.35
C TRP A 42 -3.71 2.51 9.94
N PRO A 43 -4.81 2.63 10.72
CA PRO A 43 -5.92 3.51 10.37
C PRO A 43 -5.50 4.96 10.09
N ASP A 44 -4.52 5.47 10.86
CA ASP A 44 -4.03 6.85 10.74
C ASP A 44 -3.05 7.06 9.56
N SER A 45 -2.64 5.99 8.89
CA SER A 45 -1.63 6.00 7.83
C SER A 45 -2.17 5.48 6.49
N ILE A 46 -3.36 4.89 6.45
CA ILE A 46 -3.89 4.22 5.25
C ILE A 46 -4.00 5.15 4.03
N ALA A 47 -4.37 6.42 4.24
CA ALA A 47 -4.50 7.38 3.14
C ALA A 47 -3.15 7.65 2.45
N ALA A 48 -2.11 7.92 3.24
CA ALA A 48 -0.76 8.14 2.72
C ALA A 48 -0.17 6.86 2.08
N ILE A 49 -0.43 5.69 2.68
CA ILE A 49 0.05 4.40 2.12
C ILE A 49 -0.63 4.08 0.79
N ASN A 50 -1.92 4.41 0.62
CA ASN A 50 -2.62 4.22 -0.66
C ASN A 50 -2.02 5.09 -1.76
N LYS A 51 -1.67 6.35 -1.47
CA LYS A 51 -0.97 7.22 -2.42
C LYS A 51 0.41 6.67 -2.78
N LEU A 52 1.17 6.21 -1.79
CA LEU A 52 2.47 5.57 -2.01
C LEU A 52 2.35 4.34 -2.91
N ALA A 53 1.35 3.50 -2.69
CA ALA A 53 1.10 2.31 -3.52
C ALA A 53 0.79 2.65 -4.99
N GLY A 54 0.19 3.82 -5.25
CA GLY A 54 -0.05 4.32 -6.60
C GLY A 54 1.22 4.62 -7.41
N ARG A 55 2.37 4.79 -6.74
CA ARG A 55 3.68 5.04 -7.38
C ARG A 55 4.39 3.76 -7.85
N GLY A 56 3.83 2.59 -7.53
CA GLY A 56 4.43 1.30 -7.83
C GLY A 56 5.31 0.75 -6.71
N TYR A 57 5.86 -0.44 -6.95
CA TYR A 57 6.54 -1.27 -5.94
C TYR A 57 8.02 -1.52 -6.22
N SER A 58 8.63 -0.68 -7.06
CA SER A 58 10.02 -0.82 -7.46
C SER A 58 10.95 -0.84 -6.25
N GLY A 59 11.83 -1.85 -6.17
CA GLY A 59 12.79 -2.01 -5.08
C GLY A 59 12.28 -2.80 -3.88
N LEU A 60 11.01 -3.20 -3.84
CA LEU A 60 10.52 -4.14 -2.84
C LEU A 60 11.01 -5.55 -3.11
N ASP A 61 11.33 -6.28 -2.04
CA ASP A 61 11.46 -7.73 -2.13
C ASP A 61 10.08 -8.39 -2.38
N PRO A 62 10.05 -9.63 -2.89
CA PRO A 62 8.80 -10.31 -3.27
C PRO A 62 7.79 -10.43 -2.13
N MET A 63 8.26 -10.52 -0.88
CA MET A 63 7.40 -10.67 0.28
C MET A 63 6.76 -9.33 0.67
N SER A 64 7.56 -8.26 0.75
CA SER A 64 7.06 -6.91 0.99
C SER A 64 6.08 -6.45 -0.10
N GLU A 65 6.39 -6.74 -1.36
CA GLU A 65 5.46 -6.45 -2.47
C GLU A 65 4.15 -7.23 -2.33
N LYS A 66 4.22 -8.52 -1.98
CA LYS A 66 3.03 -9.34 -1.75
C LYS A 66 2.17 -8.78 -0.63
N VAL A 67 2.76 -8.38 0.49
CA VAL A 67 2.03 -7.78 1.62
C VAL A 67 1.36 -6.46 1.20
N MET A 68 2.06 -5.58 0.46
CA MET A 68 1.48 -4.35 -0.09
C MET A 68 0.27 -4.65 -0.98
N LYS A 69 0.40 -5.58 -1.93
CA LYS A 69 -0.70 -5.98 -2.83
C LYS A 69 -1.90 -6.55 -2.07
N GLN A 70 -1.66 -7.46 -1.13
CA GLN A 70 -2.74 -8.12 -0.38
C GLN A 70 -3.46 -7.14 0.55
N ARG A 71 -2.70 -6.29 1.28
CA ARG A 71 -3.27 -5.42 2.30
C ARG A 71 -3.83 -4.11 1.75
N VAL A 72 -3.11 -3.48 0.82
CA VAL A 72 -3.38 -2.11 0.34
C VAL A 72 -4.27 -2.15 -0.90
N LEU A 73 -3.89 -2.91 -1.94
CA LEU A 73 -4.68 -2.98 -3.18
C LEU A 73 -5.91 -3.89 -3.04
N GLN A 74 -5.74 -5.11 -2.56
CA GLN A 74 -6.83 -6.09 -2.44
C GLN A 74 -7.68 -5.90 -1.18
N ARG A 75 -7.33 -4.91 -0.34
CA ARG A 75 -8.05 -4.52 0.90
C ARG A 75 -8.38 -5.69 1.84
N LYS A 76 -7.57 -6.76 1.83
CA LYS A 76 -7.79 -7.93 2.69
C LYS A 76 -7.61 -7.56 4.15
N ASN A 77 -8.31 -8.28 5.03
CA ASN A 77 -8.10 -8.15 6.46
C ASN A 77 -6.73 -8.74 6.86
N TRP A 78 -6.27 -8.42 8.08
CA TRP A 78 -4.95 -8.85 8.55
C TRP A 78 -4.74 -10.36 8.58
N LYS A 79 -5.80 -11.12 8.87
CA LYS A 79 -5.74 -12.58 8.91
C LYS A 79 -5.51 -13.14 7.51
N GLN A 80 -6.35 -12.76 6.56
CA GLN A 80 -6.26 -13.16 5.16
C GLN A 80 -4.93 -12.72 4.52
N CYS A 81 -4.44 -11.52 4.86
CA CYS A 81 -3.15 -11.03 4.40
C CYS A 81 -2.00 -11.88 4.95
N ALA A 82 -2.03 -12.22 6.24
CA ALA A 82 -1.02 -13.06 6.87
C ALA A 82 -1.02 -14.46 6.23
N GLU A 83 -2.19 -15.08 6.08
CA GLU A 83 -2.34 -16.40 5.43
C GLU A 83 -1.81 -16.38 4.00
N ALA A 84 -2.20 -15.39 3.19
CA ALA A 84 -1.73 -15.26 1.81
C ALA A 84 -0.21 -15.05 1.70
N CYS A 85 0.40 -14.44 2.71
CA CYS A 85 1.83 -14.18 2.76
C CYS A 85 2.62 -15.28 3.49
N GLY A 86 1.97 -16.29 4.07
CA GLY A 86 2.64 -17.33 4.87
C GLY A 86 3.17 -16.82 6.22
N LEU A 87 2.55 -15.78 6.78
CA LEU A 87 2.91 -15.18 8.06
C LEU A 87 2.07 -15.75 9.20
N SER A 88 2.65 -15.78 10.40
CA SER A 88 2.03 -16.34 11.59
C SER A 88 0.83 -15.54 12.11
N GLY A 89 0.63 -14.30 11.64
CA GLY A 89 -0.56 -13.51 11.99
C GLY A 89 -0.41 -12.01 11.77
N ARG A 90 -1.36 -11.26 12.34
CA ARG A 90 -1.49 -9.81 12.15
C ARG A 90 -0.19 -9.04 12.41
N LYS A 91 0.48 -9.29 13.55
CA LYS A 91 1.67 -8.52 13.93
C LYS A 91 2.77 -8.63 12.88
N GLN A 92 3.06 -9.84 12.41
CA GLN A 92 4.06 -10.05 11.36
C GLN A 92 3.63 -9.42 10.02
N ALA A 93 2.35 -9.53 9.64
CA ALA A 93 1.84 -8.88 8.42
C ALA A 93 1.96 -7.36 8.50
N GLU A 94 1.69 -6.77 9.66
CA GLU A 94 1.83 -5.34 9.90
C GLU A 94 3.31 -4.91 9.90
N THR A 95 4.22 -5.68 10.52
CA THR A 95 5.67 -5.43 10.48
C THR A 95 6.21 -5.51 9.05
N ALA A 96 5.83 -6.54 8.29
CA ALA A 96 6.24 -6.68 6.88
C ALA A 96 5.74 -5.52 6.02
N LEU A 97 4.55 -5.01 6.31
CA LEU A 97 4.01 -3.82 5.65
C LEU A 97 4.77 -2.55 6.02
N ARG A 98 5.15 -2.38 7.29
CA ARG A 98 5.97 -1.24 7.74
C ARG A 98 7.34 -1.24 7.07
N ARG A 99 7.98 -2.41 6.98
CA ARG A 99 9.23 -2.60 6.22
C ARG A 99 9.05 -2.22 4.75
N ALA A 100 7.98 -2.69 4.11
CA ALA A 100 7.68 -2.35 2.72
C ALA A 100 7.53 -0.83 2.52
N VAL A 101 6.78 -0.17 3.41
CA VAL A 101 6.64 1.29 3.38
C VAL A 101 7.98 1.99 3.55
N GLY A 102 8.81 1.56 4.49
CA GLY A 102 10.17 2.09 4.69
C GLY A 102 11.02 2.04 3.42
N ILE A 103 11.09 0.86 2.78
CA ILE A 103 11.84 0.66 1.53
C ILE A 103 11.33 1.63 0.45
N LEU A 104 10.01 1.75 0.28
CA LEU A 104 9.41 2.61 -0.75
C LEU A 104 9.67 4.11 -0.54
N ILE A 105 9.83 4.56 0.71
CA ILE A 105 10.18 5.95 1.01
C ILE A 105 11.69 6.18 1.10
N GLY A 106 12.52 5.15 0.82
CA GLY A 106 13.98 5.21 0.91
C GLY A 106 14.51 5.30 2.35
N ASP A 107 13.67 5.00 3.34
CA ASP A 107 13.98 5.06 4.77
C ASP A 107 14.19 3.62 5.23
N ASN A 108 15.43 3.25 5.57
CA ASN A 108 15.72 1.93 6.12
C ASN A 108 15.02 1.82 7.49
N ALA A 109 13.78 1.30 7.49
CA ALA A 109 13.07 0.96 8.70
C ALA A 109 13.95 -0.01 9.52
N PRO A 110 14.15 0.22 10.83
CA PRO A 110 15.02 -0.61 11.65
C PRO A 110 14.49 -2.05 11.67
N ASP A 111 15.42 -2.99 11.48
CA ASP A 111 15.19 -4.44 11.52
C ASP A 111 14.71 -4.92 12.90
#